data_AF-A0A8T3PQL9-F1
#
_entry.id   AF-A0A8T3PQL9-F1
#
_cell.length_a   1.000
_cell.length_b   1.000
_cell.length_c   1.000
_cell.angle_alpha   90.00
_cell.angle_beta   90.00
_cell.angle_gamma   90.00
#
_symmetry.space_group_name_H-M   'P 1'
#
loop_
_entity.id
_entity.type
_entity.pdbx_description
1 polymer ?
#
loop_
_entity_poly.entity_id
_entity_poly.type
_entity_poly.pdbx_seq_one_letter_code
_entity_poly.pdbx_strand_id
1 'polypeptide(L)'
;MRGVLGRFESINRARLHRIREALGPEQVRFFDALPLLFHVNRRGLPGYVSRETPAGIKHFAPGPEAMDAALHLFRSAIRAGEAAEPRDLLGIYCLGSLGSIAHCPQSDLDVWVCHEPGIEARRLAELNAKGRVVEQWAQGLSLEVHFFLIDPERFRAGGHARLSAECSGNAQHYLLLDEFYRSSVVLAGVCPMWWRVPPAEEHRYAECVAGLQALQPEMPCVDLGGLGEVPREEYAGAALWQLGKVIGAPYKSVLKLLLLEAYAGEYPRPDLLAMRYKACIYGGAADAEALDPYWLLYRRVEEYLEGQADAPRLALARRCLYFKAQEAQRHLPSHLARAWRGRFMAGLSRQWGWSGEDTARLAERDRWGFDRVSAEWRELVNSVRTSCRVLAEFARPLGGRSSVTAEEITALGRRLHAAFERRPGKFTLLGPGTQWGSVEDALCLHRYPDPTESWGLSRGAGLM
;
A
#
# COMPACT_ATOMS: atom_id res chain seq x y z
N MET A 1 -8.11 9.83 26.04
CA MET A 1 -8.63 9.89 24.64
C MET A 1 -8.15 11.11 23.85
N ARG A 2 -8.38 12.38 24.29
CA ARG A 2 -7.95 13.57 23.52
C ARG A 2 -6.45 13.57 23.15
N GLY A 3 -5.58 13.14 24.06
CA GLY A 3 -4.14 13.05 23.79
C GLY A 3 -3.75 11.99 22.73
N VAL A 4 -4.50 10.88 22.61
CA VAL A 4 -4.22 9.82 21.62
C VAL A 4 -4.59 10.31 20.22
N LEU A 5 -5.83 10.83 20.07
CA LEU A 5 -6.29 11.38 18.79
C LEU A 5 -5.41 12.55 18.33
N GLY A 6 -5.02 13.44 19.23
CA GLY A 6 -4.11 14.54 18.90
C GLY A 6 -2.73 14.08 18.40
N ARG A 7 -2.18 12.98 18.94
CA ARG A 7 -0.93 12.38 18.44
C ARG A 7 -1.11 11.74 17.07
N PHE A 8 -2.17 10.96 16.89
CA PHE A 8 -2.52 10.40 15.58
C PHE A 8 -2.71 11.51 14.52
N GLU A 9 -3.47 12.55 14.83
CA GLU A 9 -3.68 13.71 13.95
C GLU A 9 -2.38 14.44 13.64
N SER A 10 -1.45 14.53 14.59
CA SER A 10 -0.12 15.10 14.36
C SER A 10 0.68 14.30 13.33
N ILE A 11 0.69 12.97 13.47
CA ILE A 11 1.33 12.08 12.50
C ILE A 11 0.63 12.16 11.14
N ASN A 12 -0.71 12.21 11.12
CA ASN A 12 -1.51 12.36 9.91
C ASN A 12 -1.16 13.66 9.17
N ARG A 13 -1.06 14.80 9.89
CA ARG A 13 -0.63 16.09 9.31
C ARG A 13 0.79 16.03 8.76
N ALA A 14 1.73 15.40 9.47
CA ALA A 14 3.09 15.20 8.98
C ALA A 14 3.11 14.37 7.70
N ARG A 15 2.28 13.32 7.60
CA ARG A 15 2.16 12.50 6.39
C ARG A 15 1.50 13.24 5.24
N LEU A 16 0.45 14.04 5.48
CA LEU A 16 -0.14 14.93 4.48
C LEU A 16 0.88 15.91 3.90
N HIS A 17 1.72 16.50 4.76
CA HIS A 17 2.82 17.37 4.31
C HIS A 17 3.80 16.60 3.41
N ARG A 18 4.25 15.42 3.84
CA ARG A 18 5.16 14.56 3.04
C ARG A 18 4.57 14.13 1.70
N ILE A 19 3.25 13.95 1.62
CA ILE A 19 2.57 13.66 0.35
C ILE A 19 2.72 14.86 -0.58
N ARG A 20 2.37 16.06 -0.11
CA ARG A 20 2.48 17.29 -0.93
C ARG A 20 3.90 17.54 -1.41
N GLU A 21 4.91 17.31 -0.57
CA GLU A 21 6.32 17.47 -0.98
C GLU A 21 6.78 16.44 -2.03
N ALA A 22 6.09 15.32 -2.14
CA ALA A 22 6.39 14.27 -3.11
C ALA A 22 5.69 14.48 -4.46
N LEU A 23 4.63 15.29 -4.50
CA LEU A 23 3.83 15.52 -5.70
C LEU A 23 4.32 16.77 -6.45
N GLY A 24 4.13 16.78 -7.77
CA GLY A 24 4.32 17.98 -8.59
C GLY A 24 3.25 19.05 -8.31
N PRO A 25 3.44 20.32 -8.72
CA PRO A 25 2.52 21.41 -8.38
C PRO A 25 1.05 21.16 -8.76
N GLU A 26 0.78 20.70 -9.99
CA GLU A 26 -0.58 20.39 -10.44
C GLU A 26 -1.18 19.18 -9.71
N GLN A 27 -0.32 18.20 -9.37
CA GLN A 27 -0.72 17.02 -8.60
C GLN A 27 -1.07 17.37 -7.16
N VAL A 28 -0.34 18.32 -6.54
CA VAL A 28 -0.68 18.88 -5.22
C VAL A 28 -2.05 19.55 -5.26
N ARG A 29 -2.31 20.40 -6.27
CA ARG A 29 -3.63 21.05 -6.40
C ARG A 29 -4.74 20.02 -6.57
N PHE A 30 -4.54 19.00 -7.40
CA PHE A 30 -5.50 17.90 -7.53
C PHE A 30 -5.75 17.22 -6.17
N PHE A 31 -4.68 16.88 -5.45
CA PHE A 31 -4.76 16.21 -4.16
C PHE A 31 -5.49 17.05 -3.11
N ASP A 32 -5.20 18.35 -3.02
CA ASP A 32 -5.86 19.26 -2.08
C ASP A 32 -7.32 19.53 -2.46
N ALA A 33 -7.66 19.54 -3.75
CA ALA A 33 -9.03 19.67 -4.24
C ALA A 33 -9.85 18.37 -4.16
N LEU A 34 -9.21 17.20 -4.01
CA LEU A 34 -9.89 15.91 -4.07
C LEU A 34 -11.03 15.80 -3.05
N PRO A 35 -10.86 16.12 -1.76
CA PRO A 35 -11.98 16.05 -0.81
C PRO A 35 -13.13 17.00 -1.16
N LEU A 36 -12.81 18.17 -1.74
CA LEU A 36 -13.83 19.14 -2.15
C LEU A 36 -14.73 18.61 -3.25
N LEU A 37 -14.17 17.87 -4.21
CA LEU A 37 -14.96 17.26 -5.28
C LEU A 37 -16.04 16.33 -4.73
N PHE A 38 -15.82 15.67 -3.60
CA PHE A 38 -16.81 14.83 -2.93
C PHE A 38 -17.65 15.57 -1.89
N HIS A 39 -17.18 16.71 -1.38
CA HIS A 39 -17.92 17.53 -0.41
C HIS A 39 -19.04 18.34 -1.05
N VAL A 40 -18.82 18.89 -2.24
CA VAL A 40 -19.82 19.66 -3.00
C VAL A 40 -20.24 18.94 -4.28
N ASN A 41 -21.47 19.16 -4.73
CA ASN A 41 -21.98 18.60 -5.98
C ASN A 41 -22.57 19.70 -6.87
N ARG A 42 -21.72 20.32 -7.69
CA ARG A 42 -22.07 21.46 -8.56
C ARG A 42 -21.85 21.15 -10.02
N ARG A 43 -22.72 21.65 -10.89
CA ARG A 43 -22.49 21.67 -12.33
C ARG A 43 -21.19 22.43 -12.63
N GLY A 44 -20.32 21.84 -13.42
CA GLY A 44 -19.02 22.40 -13.80
C GLY A 44 -17.83 21.93 -12.96
N LEU A 45 -18.05 21.21 -11.86
CA LEU A 45 -16.96 20.50 -11.16
C LEU A 45 -16.75 19.11 -11.78
N PRO A 46 -15.49 18.62 -11.83
CA PRO A 46 -15.21 17.24 -12.23
C PRO A 46 -16.05 16.23 -11.44
N GLY A 47 -16.59 15.24 -12.14
CA GLY A 47 -17.40 14.19 -11.55
C GLY A 47 -18.84 14.56 -11.21
N TYR A 48 -19.34 15.75 -11.58
CA TYR A 48 -20.78 16.01 -11.52
C TYR A 48 -21.53 15.07 -12.47
N VAL A 49 -22.44 14.26 -11.94
CA VAL A 49 -23.31 13.35 -12.72
C VAL A 49 -24.73 13.90 -12.74
N SER A 50 -25.35 14.06 -11.58
CA SER A 50 -26.69 14.64 -11.41
C SER A 50 -26.75 15.50 -10.14
N ARG A 51 -27.89 16.17 -9.88
CA ARG A 51 -28.10 16.88 -8.61
C ARG A 51 -28.24 15.94 -7.41
N GLU A 52 -28.60 14.68 -7.66
CA GLU A 52 -28.90 13.68 -6.63
C GLU A 52 -27.68 12.83 -6.24
N THR A 53 -26.58 12.99 -6.98
CA THR A 53 -25.31 12.31 -6.71
C THR A 53 -24.86 12.59 -5.28
N PRO A 54 -24.62 11.55 -4.46
CA PRO A 54 -24.17 11.71 -3.07
C PRO A 54 -22.95 12.60 -2.94
N ALA A 55 -22.98 13.46 -1.93
CA ALA A 55 -21.90 14.37 -1.58
C ALA A 55 -22.08 14.82 -0.12
N GLY A 56 -21.18 15.69 0.34
CA GLY A 56 -21.24 16.23 1.69
C GLY A 56 -20.54 15.30 2.67
N ILE A 57 -19.32 15.70 3.06
CA ILE A 57 -18.49 14.97 4.00
C ILE A 57 -18.77 15.46 5.42
N LYS A 58 -19.17 14.57 6.33
CA LYS A 58 -19.39 14.86 7.75
C LYS A 58 -18.08 15.33 8.40
N HIS A 59 -18.15 16.35 9.25
CA HIS A 59 -16.98 16.94 9.94
C HIS A 59 -15.83 17.43 9.05
N PHE A 60 -16.06 17.61 7.75
CA PHE A 60 -15.11 18.27 6.88
C PHE A 60 -15.49 19.75 6.72
N ALA A 61 -14.49 20.60 6.90
CA ALA A 61 -14.53 22.01 6.50
C ALA A 61 -13.32 22.23 5.58
N PRO A 62 -13.52 22.71 4.34
CA PRO A 62 -12.43 22.96 3.42
C PRO A 62 -11.42 23.96 3.98
N GLY A 63 -10.15 23.58 3.99
CA GLY A 63 -9.04 24.46 4.36
C GLY A 63 -8.65 25.41 3.23
N PRO A 64 -7.77 26.39 3.51
CA PRO A 64 -7.29 27.35 2.52
C PRO A 64 -6.67 26.69 1.28
N GLU A 65 -5.88 25.63 1.45
CA GLU A 65 -5.21 24.92 0.35
C GLU A 65 -6.23 24.29 -0.60
N ALA A 66 -7.27 23.66 -0.05
CA ALA A 66 -8.34 23.05 -0.84
C ALA A 66 -9.15 24.12 -1.59
N MET A 67 -9.49 25.21 -0.92
CA MET A 67 -10.24 26.33 -1.52
C MET A 67 -9.45 27.02 -2.64
N ASP A 68 -8.15 27.25 -2.42
CA ASP A 68 -7.24 27.80 -3.43
C ASP A 68 -7.12 26.86 -4.64
N ALA A 69 -6.92 25.57 -4.39
CA ALA A 69 -6.87 24.56 -5.45
C ALA A 69 -8.16 24.53 -6.27
N ALA A 70 -9.33 24.60 -5.64
CA ALA A 70 -10.61 24.64 -6.34
C ALA A 70 -10.80 25.90 -7.21
N LEU A 71 -10.35 27.06 -6.73
CA LEU A 71 -10.37 28.30 -7.50
C LEU A 71 -9.43 28.22 -8.71
N HIS A 72 -8.24 27.67 -8.52
CA HIS A 72 -7.23 27.53 -9.57
C HIS A 72 -7.60 26.48 -10.63
N LEU A 73 -8.16 25.34 -10.23
CA LEU A 73 -8.45 24.24 -11.14
C LEU A 73 -9.82 24.40 -11.83
N PHE A 74 -10.82 24.90 -11.09
CA PHE A 74 -12.22 24.89 -11.55
C PHE A 74 -12.81 26.28 -11.75
N ARG A 75 -12.05 27.35 -11.45
CA ARG A 75 -12.56 28.73 -11.41
C ARG A 75 -13.81 28.86 -10.53
N SER A 76 -13.92 28.00 -9.51
CA SER A 76 -15.07 27.89 -8.63
C SER A 76 -14.70 28.28 -7.22
N ALA A 77 -15.32 29.33 -6.70
CA ALA A 77 -15.20 29.70 -5.29
C ALA A 77 -16.12 28.79 -4.46
N ILE A 78 -15.52 27.88 -3.70
CA ILE A 78 -16.21 27.05 -2.70
C ILE A 78 -15.94 27.66 -1.32
N ARG A 79 -17.00 27.89 -0.53
CA ARG A 79 -16.88 28.50 0.80
C ARG A 79 -16.69 27.43 1.87
N ALA A 80 -16.00 27.77 2.96
CA ALA A 80 -15.71 26.83 4.06
C ALA A 80 -16.97 26.20 4.71
N GLY A 81 -18.10 26.91 4.73
CA GLY A 81 -19.37 26.39 5.26
C GLY A 81 -20.24 25.68 4.22
N GLU A 82 -19.79 25.59 2.98
CA GLU A 82 -20.58 25.02 1.90
C GLU A 82 -20.40 23.51 1.83
N ALA A 83 -21.49 22.79 2.07
CA ALA A 83 -21.58 21.35 1.92
C ALA A 83 -22.85 20.98 1.14
N ALA A 84 -22.83 19.85 0.43
CA ALA A 84 -24.08 19.23 0.01
C ALA A 84 -24.82 18.69 1.24
N GLU A 85 -26.15 18.85 1.26
CA GLU A 85 -27.05 18.29 2.27
C GLU A 85 -28.08 17.38 1.58
N PRO A 86 -28.38 16.18 2.12
CA PRO A 86 -27.77 15.59 3.31
C PRO A 86 -26.29 15.22 3.10
N ARG A 87 -25.52 15.21 4.19
CA ARG A 87 -24.12 14.75 4.17
C ARG A 87 -24.04 13.23 4.14
N ASP A 88 -23.97 12.69 2.92
CA ASP A 88 -23.97 11.26 2.65
C ASP A 88 -22.59 10.58 2.88
N LEU A 89 -21.52 11.35 3.08
CA LEU A 89 -20.15 10.83 3.18
C LEU A 89 -19.60 10.98 4.60
N LEU A 90 -18.99 9.91 5.12
CA LEU A 90 -18.40 9.85 6.44
C LEU A 90 -16.94 10.33 6.47
N GLY A 91 -16.15 9.94 5.46
CA GLY A 91 -14.73 10.26 5.40
C GLY A 91 -14.05 9.77 4.13
N ILE A 92 -12.90 10.38 3.85
CA ILE A 92 -12.03 10.03 2.73
C ILE A 92 -10.64 9.71 3.27
N TYR A 93 -10.14 8.54 2.90
CA TYR A 93 -8.86 8.02 3.36
C TYR A 93 -8.03 7.57 2.17
N CYS A 94 -6.74 7.88 2.17
CA CYS A 94 -5.81 7.34 1.18
C CYS A 94 -4.95 6.25 1.80
N LEU A 95 -4.87 5.10 1.14
CA LEU A 95 -4.09 3.94 1.57
C LEU A 95 -2.77 3.85 0.80
N GLY A 96 -1.91 2.93 1.27
CA GLY A 96 -0.71 2.52 0.54
C GLY A 96 0.55 3.22 1.02
N SER A 97 1.47 3.47 0.08
CA SER A 97 2.80 4.00 0.43
C SER A 97 2.82 5.50 0.69
N LEU A 98 1.71 6.22 0.45
CA LEU A 98 1.61 7.67 0.53
C LEU A 98 2.17 8.26 1.83
N GLY A 99 3.01 9.28 1.72
CA GLY A 99 3.60 9.96 2.87
C GLY A 99 4.61 9.12 3.69
N SER A 100 4.99 7.93 3.20
CA SER A 100 6.06 7.11 3.79
C SER A 100 7.43 7.33 3.12
N ILE A 101 8.46 6.69 3.66
CA ILE A 101 9.81 6.59 3.09
C ILE A 101 9.79 5.95 1.69
N ALA A 102 8.80 5.09 1.41
CA ALA A 102 8.65 4.40 0.14
C ALA A 102 7.64 5.08 -0.82
N HIS A 103 7.12 6.26 -0.48
CA HIS A 103 6.18 6.98 -1.35
C HIS A 103 6.89 7.53 -2.59
N CYS A 104 6.59 6.93 -3.75
CA CYS A 104 7.04 7.37 -5.06
C CYS A 104 5.91 8.11 -5.80
N PRO A 105 6.17 9.17 -6.61
CA PRO A 105 5.12 9.86 -7.36
C PRO A 105 4.33 8.96 -8.33
N GLN A 106 4.93 7.86 -8.79
CA GLN A 106 4.30 6.85 -9.63
C GLN A 106 3.52 5.80 -8.83
N SER A 107 3.42 5.93 -7.50
CA SER A 107 2.62 5.01 -6.70
C SER A 107 1.15 5.27 -6.96
N ASP A 108 0.38 4.19 -7.02
CA ASP A 108 -1.07 4.20 -7.00
C ASP A 108 -1.61 4.88 -5.73
N LEU A 109 -2.66 5.68 -5.90
CA LEU A 109 -3.45 6.27 -4.81
C LEU A 109 -4.76 5.51 -4.68
N ASP A 110 -4.82 4.60 -3.72
CA ASP A 110 -6.06 3.92 -3.36
C ASP A 110 -6.86 4.78 -2.38
N VAL A 111 -8.01 5.29 -2.81
CA VAL A 111 -8.83 6.23 -2.04
C VAL A 111 -10.12 5.57 -1.59
N TRP A 112 -10.27 5.40 -0.28
CA TRP A 112 -11.52 4.92 0.31
C TRP A 112 -12.45 6.10 0.59
N VAL A 113 -13.63 6.05 0.00
CA VAL A 113 -14.73 6.97 0.26
C VAL A 113 -15.75 6.24 1.11
N CYS A 114 -15.69 6.46 2.42
CA CYS A 114 -16.64 5.90 3.36
C CYS A 114 -17.94 6.70 3.30
N HIS A 115 -19.05 6.03 3.06
CA HIS A 115 -20.38 6.64 2.94
C HIS A 115 -21.34 6.12 4.01
N GLU A 116 -22.43 6.85 4.23
CA GLU A 116 -23.50 6.40 5.11
C GLU A 116 -24.08 5.05 4.64
N PRO A 117 -24.35 4.12 5.56
CA PRO A 117 -25.09 2.90 5.22
C PRO A 117 -26.47 3.24 4.64
N GLY A 118 -26.96 2.41 3.72
CA GLY A 118 -28.32 2.53 3.21
C GLY A 118 -28.53 3.53 2.07
N ILE A 119 -27.48 4.13 1.50
CA ILE A 119 -27.61 4.91 0.25
C ILE A 119 -28.15 4.01 -0.86
N GLU A 120 -29.18 4.48 -1.56
CA GLU A 120 -29.81 3.75 -2.67
C GLU A 120 -28.80 3.35 -3.77
N ALA A 121 -28.99 2.15 -4.34
CA ALA A 121 -28.08 1.58 -5.34
C ALA A 121 -27.86 2.51 -6.56
N ARG A 122 -28.90 3.23 -7.00
CA ARG A 122 -28.79 4.21 -8.09
C ARG A 122 -27.86 5.38 -7.71
N ARG A 123 -28.02 5.92 -6.50
CA ARG A 123 -27.19 7.02 -5.99
C ARG A 123 -25.75 6.56 -5.77
N LEU A 124 -25.53 5.34 -5.29
CA LEU A 124 -24.19 4.74 -5.22
C LEU A 124 -23.55 4.55 -6.59
N ALA A 125 -24.33 4.16 -7.62
CA ALA A 125 -23.83 4.08 -8.99
C ALA A 125 -23.40 5.45 -9.53
N GLU A 126 -24.13 6.52 -9.20
CA GLU A 126 -23.73 7.88 -9.54
C GLU A 126 -22.46 8.33 -8.79
N LEU A 127 -22.32 8.00 -7.50
CA LEU A 127 -21.10 8.27 -6.73
C LEU A 127 -19.88 7.52 -7.31
N ASN A 128 -20.07 6.28 -7.76
CA ASN A 128 -19.04 5.51 -8.43
C ASN A 128 -18.67 6.12 -9.80
N ALA A 129 -19.67 6.55 -10.58
CA ALA A 129 -19.45 7.24 -11.85
C ALA A 129 -18.69 8.57 -11.65
N LYS A 130 -19.03 9.32 -10.59
CA LYS A 130 -18.28 10.50 -10.14
C LYS A 130 -16.81 10.16 -9.86
N GLY A 131 -16.56 9.10 -9.09
CA GLY A 131 -15.20 8.57 -8.84
C GLY A 131 -14.44 8.36 -10.15
N ARG A 132 -14.99 7.58 -11.08
CA ARG A 132 -14.36 7.29 -12.39
C ARG A 132 -14.00 8.51 -13.22
N VAL A 133 -14.85 9.54 -13.21
CA VAL A 133 -14.54 10.81 -13.91
C VAL A 133 -13.35 11.51 -13.26
N VAL A 134 -13.26 11.46 -11.92
CA VAL A 134 -12.13 12.02 -11.18
C VAL A 134 -10.85 11.19 -11.41
N GLU A 135 -10.94 9.87 -11.51
CA GLU A 135 -9.80 8.99 -11.89
C GLU A 135 -9.26 9.36 -13.27
N GLN A 136 -10.12 9.50 -14.27
CA GLN A 136 -9.72 9.90 -15.62
C GLN A 136 -9.05 11.27 -15.66
N TRP A 137 -9.55 12.21 -14.85
CA TRP A 137 -8.93 13.52 -14.73
C TRP A 137 -7.55 13.43 -14.06
N ALA A 138 -7.41 12.63 -13.01
CA ALA A 138 -6.12 12.38 -12.35
C ALA A 138 -5.10 11.74 -13.30
N GLN A 139 -5.55 10.81 -14.15
CA GLN A 139 -4.70 10.18 -15.16
C GLN A 139 -4.11 11.20 -16.14
N GLY A 140 -4.88 12.23 -16.50
CA GLY A 140 -4.38 13.36 -17.30
C GLY A 140 -3.25 14.15 -16.63
N LEU A 141 -3.11 14.05 -15.30
CA LEU A 141 -2.04 14.65 -14.49
C LEU A 141 -0.92 13.65 -14.17
N SER A 142 -0.88 12.50 -14.85
CA SER A 142 0.04 11.39 -14.59
C SER A 142 -0.06 10.89 -13.13
N LEU A 143 -1.25 10.94 -12.54
CA LEU A 143 -1.56 10.33 -11.25
C LEU A 143 -2.48 9.13 -11.49
N GLU A 144 -2.08 7.97 -10.96
CA GLU A 144 -2.94 6.80 -10.91
C GLU A 144 -3.73 6.82 -9.60
N VAL A 145 -5.04 7.04 -9.68
CA VAL A 145 -5.94 7.12 -8.53
C VAL A 145 -7.09 6.14 -8.74
N HIS A 146 -7.44 5.40 -7.70
CA HIS A 146 -8.55 4.45 -7.71
C HIS A 146 -9.47 4.71 -6.52
N PHE A 147 -10.76 4.93 -6.76
CA PHE A 147 -11.74 5.16 -5.70
C PHE A 147 -12.51 3.89 -5.34
N PHE A 148 -12.60 3.63 -4.04
CA PHE A 148 -13.34 2.52 -3.46
C PHE A 148 -14.43 3.06 -2.55
N LEU A 149 -15.69 2.75 -2.89
CA LEU A 149 -16.82 3.08 -2.03
C LEU A 149 -16.94 2.05 -0.91
N ILE A 150 -16.89 2.52 0.32
CA ILE A 150 -16.89 1.68 1.52
C ILE A 150 -18.13 1.97 2.35
N ASP A 151 -18.94 0.94 2.56
CA ASP A 151 -19.99 0.90 3.58
C ASP A 151 -19.36 0.31 4.86
N PRO A 152 -19.18 1.09 5.94
CA PRO A 152 -18.51 0.59 7.14
C PRO A 152 -19.23 -0.58 7.81
N GLU A 153 -20.57 -0.61 7.80
CA GLU A 153 -21.33 -1.70 8.41
C GLU A 153 -21.15 -2.99 7.63
N ARG A 154 -21.24 -2.89 6.30
CA ARG A 154 -21.03 -4.03 5.41
C ARG A 154 -19.59 -4.54 5.48
N PHE A 155 -18.62 -3.62 5.51
CA PHE A 155 -17.20 -3.96 5.64
C PHE A 155 -16.94 -4.73 6.93
N ARG A 156 -17.41 -4.21 8.07
CA ARG A 156 -17.28 -4.86 9.39
C ARG A 156 -17.92 -6.25 9.45
N ALA A 157 -19.01 -6.47 8.70
CA ALA A 157 -19.64 -7.79 8.56
C ALA A 157 -18.87 -8.75 7.61
N GLY A 158 -17.68 -8.38 7.15
CA GLY A 158 -16.87 -9.14 6.17
C GLY A 158 -17.34 -8.98 4.72
N GLY A 159 -18.39 -8.19 4.47
CA GLY A 159 -18.94 -7.93 3.15
C GLY A 159 -18.29 -6.72 2.50
N HIS A 160 -17.24 -6.91 1.72
CA HIS A 160 -16.70 -5.84 0.86
C HIS A 160 -16.70 -6.30 -0.60
N ALA A 161 -16.98 -5.37 -1.52
CA ALA A 161 -16.87 -5.63 -2.94
C ALA A 161 -15.39 -5.86 -3.31
N ARG A 162 -15.11 -6.62 -4.38
CA ARG A 162 -13.75 -6.79 -4.91
C ARG A 162 -13.11 -5.42 -5.10
N LEU A 163 -12.09 -5.10 -4.32
CA LEU A 163 -11.36 -3.82 -4.34
C LEU A 163 -10.44 -3.67 -5.58
N SER A 164 -10.58 -4.50 -6.61
CA SER A 164 -10.14 -4.23 -7.98
C SER A 164 -10.64 -5.36 -8.89
N ALA A 165 -10.65 -5.13 -10.21
CA ALA A 165 -10.88 -6.18 -11.21
C ALA A 165 -9.78 -7.26 -11.21
N GLU A 166 -8.62 -6.98 -10.60
CA GLU A 166 -7.49 -7.90 -10.48
C GLU A 166 -7.49 -8.67 -9.15
N CYS A 167 -8.35 -8.29 -8.17
CA CYS A 167 -8.38 -8.91 -6.86
C CYS A 167 -8.93 -10.33 -6.94
N SER A 168 -8.10 -11.29 -6.52
CA SER A 168 -8.52 -12.66 -6.27
C SER A 168 -9.37 -12.73 -5.01
N GLY A 169 -10.69 -12.59 -5.18
CA GLY A 169 -11.71 -12.86 -4.17
C GLY A 169 -11.82 -11.87 -3.00
N ASN A 170 -12.86 -12.06 -2.18
CA ASN A 170 -13.16 -11.36 -0.92
C ASN A 170 -12.18 -11.74 0.22
N ALA A 171 -10.93 -12.05 -0.11
CA ALA A 171 -10.07 -12.93 0.68
C ALA A 171 -9.11 -12.22 1.65
N GLN A 172 -9.31 -10.94 1.99
CA GLN A 172 -8.33 -10.20 2.82
C GLN A 172 -9.02 -9.15 3.71
N HIS A 173 -10.06 -9.50 4.48
CA HIS A 173 -10.74 -8.51 5.33
C HIS A 173 -9.82 -7.95 6.42
N TYR A 174 -9.27 -8.81 7.28
CA TYR A 174 -8.44 -8.38 8.41
C TYR A 174 -7.03 -7.91 7.99
N LEU A 175 -6.41 -8.56 7.00
CA LEU A 175 -5.09 -8.13 6.51
C LEU A 175 -5.13 -6.77 5.81
N LEU A 176 -6.22 -6.49 5.10
CA LEU A 176 -6.46 -5.16 4.54
C LEU A 176 -6.76 -4.14 5.63
N LEU A 177 -7.53 -4.53 6.65
CA LEU A 177 -7.82 -3.67 7.79
C LEU A 177 -6.54 -3.32 8.59
N ASP A 178 -5.61 -4.27 8.74
CA ASP A 178 -4.25 -4.03 9.27
C ASP A 178 -3.51 -3.00 8.41
N GLU A 179 -3.51 -3.15 7.07
CA GLU A 179 -2.91 -2.16 6.18
C GLU A 179 -3.59 -0.79 6.31
N PHE A 180 -4.93 -0.74 6.36
CA PHE A 180 -5.69 0.49 6.53
C PHE A 180 -5.31 1.21 7.83
N TYR A 181 -5.33 0.54 8.98
CA TYR A 181 -5.07 1.20 10.27
C TYR A 181 -3.64 1.68 10.46
N ARG A 182 -2.64 0.98 9.91
CA ARG A 182 -1.23 1.40 10.03
C ARG A 182 -0.79 2.38 8.95
N SER A 183 -1.47 2.44 7.80
CA SER A 183 -0.96 3.16 6.62
C SER A 183 -1.93 4.15 6.01
N SER A 184 -3.21 4.16 6.35
CA SER A 184 -4.13 5.18 5.84
C SER A 184 -3.76 6.59 6.30
N VAL A 185 -4.04 7.57 5.46
CA VAL A 185 -4.01 9.00 5.77
C VAL A 185 -5.43 9.52 5.67
N VAL A 186 -5.93 10.14 6.72
CA VAL A 186 -7.23 10.80 6.74
C VAL A 186 -7.11 12.09 5.93
N LEU A 187 -7.78 12.15 4.78
CA LEU A 187 -7.85 13.36 3.96
C LEU A 187 -8.96 14.30 4.43
N ALA A 188 -10.12 13.73 4.74
CA ALA A 188 -11.29 14.48 5.16
C ALA A 188 -12.27 13.63 5.97
N GLY A 189 -13.03 14.31 6.81
CA GLY A 189 -14.13 13.74 7.56
C GLY A 189 -13.72 13.09 8.88
N VAL A 190 -14.41 12.01 9.23
CA VAL A 190 -14.37 11.44 10.57
C VAL A 190 -13.12 10.57 10.77
N CYS A 191 -12.46 10.70 11.93
CA CYS A 191 -11.38 9.79 12.31
C CYS A 191 -11.94 8.37 12.60
N PRO A 192 -11.30 7.27 12.15
CA PRO A 192 -11.80 5.92 12.39
C PRO A 192 -12.06 5.63 13.88
N MET A 193 -13.18 4.95 14.18
CA MET A 193 -13.60 4.60 15.55
C MET A 193 -12.52 3.83 16.30
N TRP A 194 -11.75 3.02 15.58
CA TRP A 194 -10.74 2.13 16.13
C TRP A 194 -9.69 2.80 17.01
N TRP A 195 -9.38 4.07 16.73
CA TRP A 195 -8.46 4.87 17.55
C TRP A 195 -8.96 5.16 18.96
N ARG A 196 -10.27 5.04 19.20
CA ARG A 196 -10.89 5.29 20.51
C ARG A 196 -10.89 4.07 21.43
N VAL A 197 -10.72 2.87 20.89
CA VAL A 197 -10.59 1.64 21.70
C VAL A 197 -9.11 1.46 22.07
N PRO A 198 -8.74 1.34 23.35
CA PRO A 198 -7.35 1.07 23.73
C PRO A 198 -6.83 -0.27 23.20
N PRO A 199 -5.52 -0.42 22.91
CA PRO A 199 -4.94 -1.69 22.45
C PRO A 199 -5.23 -2.88 23.38
N ALA A 200 -5.25 -2.66 24.70
CA ALA A 200 -5.54 -3.70 25.69
C ALA A 200 -6.97 -4.24 25.58
N GLU A 201 -7.90 -3.43 25.06
CA GLU A 201 -9.32 -3.75 24.94
C GLU A 201 -9.70 -4.28 23.54
N GLU A 202 -8.72 -4.49 22.65
CA GLU A 202 -8.98 -4.93 21.27
C GLU A 202 -9.77 -6.25 21.21
N HIS A 203 -9.49 -7.16 22.15
CA HIS A 203 -10.19 -8.45 22.28
C HIS A 203 -11.70 -8.32 22.57
N ARG A 204 -12.16 -7.16 23.06
CA ARG A 204 -13.56 -6.81 23.33
C ARG A 204 -13.99 -5.57 22.56
N TYR A 205 -13.37 -5.34 21.39
CA TYR A 205 -13.59 -4.16 20.56
C TYR A 205 -15.07 -3.78 20.39
N ALA A 206 -15.92 -4.75 20.01
CA ALA A 206 -17.33 -4.51 19.75
C ALA A 206 -18.09 -4.02 20.99
N GLU A 207 -17.78 -4.56 22.17
CA GLU A 207 -18.37 -4.12 23.45
C GLU A 207 -17.92 -2.70 23.81
N CYS A 208 -16.64 -2.39 23.60
CA CYS A 208 -16.12 -1.04 23.83
C CYS A 208 -16.79 0.00 22.91
N VAL A 209 -16.93 -0.31 21.62
CA VAL A 209 -17.60 0.58 20.67
C VAL A 209 -19.06 0.77 21.04
N ALA A 210 -19.78 -0.31 21.37
CA ALA A 210 -21.17 -0.23 21.80
C ALA A 210 -21.34 0.65 23.06
N GLY A 211 -20.44 0.50 24.04
CA GLY A 211 -20.42 1.36 25.23
C GLY A 211 -20.16 2.83 24.91
N LEU A 212 -19.22 3.12 24.00
CA LEU A 212 -18.94 4.49 23.56
C LEU A 212 -20.11 5.12 22.81
N GLN A 213 -20.78 4.35 21.94
CA GLN A 213 -21.96 4.81 21.21
C GLN A 213 -23.16 5.01 22.14
N ALA A 214 -23.37 4.16 23.15
CA ALA A 214 -24.42 4.36 24.14
C ALA A 214 -24.23 5.66 24.94
N LEU A 215 -22.97 6.03 25.23
CA LEU A 215 -22.63 7.27 25.91
C LEU A 215 -22.69 8.50 24.99
N GLN A 216 -22.44 8.32 23.68
CA GLN A 216 -22.40 9.39 22.69
C GLN A 216 -23.08 8.95 21.38
N PRO A 217 -24.42 8.82 21.34
CA PRO A 217 -25.14 8.27 20.17
C PRO A 217 -24.95 9.10 18.90
N GLU A 218 -24.85 10.42 19.06
CA GLU A 218 -24.69 11.38 17.96
C GLU A 218 -23.25 11.50 17.47
N MET A 219 -22.29 10.78 18.06
CA MET A 219 -20.89 10.83 17.64
C MET A 219 -20.75 10.13 16.29
N PRO A 220 -20.44 10.86 15.21
CA PRO A 220 -20.23 10.22 13.93
C PRO A 220 -18.96 9.39 14.01
N CYS A 221 -19.01 8.22 13.40
CA CYS A 221 -17.95 7.26 13.47
C CYS A 221 -17.83 6.50 12.15
N VAL A 222 -16.59 6.24 11.77
CA VAL A 222 -16.29 5.24 10.75
C VAL A 222 -15.77 4.03 11.50
N ASP A 223 -16.66 3.07 11.75
CA ASP A 223 -16.32 1.80 12.40
C ASP A 223 -16.18 0.70 11.35
N LEU A 224 -14.93 0.35 11.05
CA LEU A 224 -14.58 -0.73 10.13
C LEU A 224 -14.36 -2.07 10.87
N GLY A 225 -14.52 -2.10 12.20
CA GLY A 225 -14.27 -3.27 13.05
C GLY A 225 -12.93 -3.26 13.78
N GLY A 226 -12.76 -4.22 14.70
CA GLY A 226 -11.49 -4.47 15.39
C GLY A 226 -10.62 -5.45 14.60
N LEU A 227 -9.33 -5.49 14.93
CA LEU A 227 -8.42 -6.52 14.45
C LEU A 227 -8.63 -7.78 15.30
N GLY A 228 -9.46 -8.68 14.80
CA GLY A 228 -9.70 -9.99 15.40
C GLY A 228 -8.61 -11.00 15.07
N GLU A 229 -8.92 -12.28 15.22
CA GLU A 229 -8.08 -13.36 14.69
C GLU A 229 -8.15 -13.35 13.16
N VAL A 230 -7.00 -13.26 12.50
CA VAL A 230 -6.92 -13.32 11.03
C VAL A 230 -7.15 -14.77 10.59
N PRO A 231 -8.21 -15.08 9.82
CA PRO A 231 -8.47 -16.42 9.34
C PRO A 231 -7.34 -16.91 8.42
N ARG A 232 -7.02 -18.21 8.46
CA ARG A 232 -5.96 -18.82 7.63
C ARG A 232 -6.20 -18.61 6.14
N GLU A 233 -7.45 -18.58 5.72
CA GLU A 233 -7.89 -18.36 4.33
C GLU A 233 -7.39 -17.00 3.81
N GLU A 234 -7.29 -15.99 4.68
CA GLU A 234 -6.86 -14.65 4.25
C GLU A 234 -5.39 -14.60 3.85
N TYR A 235 -4.55 -15.39 4.51
CA TYR A 235 -3.12 -15.47 4.18
C TYR A 235 -2.92 -16.02 2.77
N ALA A 236 -3.71 -17.01 2.35
CA ALA A 236 -3.65 -17.56 1.01
C ALA A 236 -4.06 -16.51 -0.04
N GLY A 237 -5.17 -15.80 0.19
CA GLY A 237 -5.61 -14.70 -0.68
C GLY A 237 -4.56 -13.58 -0.77
N ALA A 238 -3.99 -13.17 0.37
CA ALA A 238 -2.95 -12.16 0.45
C ALA A 238 -1.66 -12.56 -0.27
N ALA A 239 -1.23 -13.82 -0.11
CA ALA A 239 -0.06 -14.34 -0.79
C ALA A 239 -0.23 -14.29 -2.31
N LEU A 240 -1.37 -14.78 -2.83
CA LEU A 240 -1.64 -14.79 -4.26
C LEU A 240 -1.71 -13.39 -4.86
N TRP A 241 -2.28 -12.44 -4.12
CA TRP A 241 -2.28 -11.04 -4.53
C TRP A 241 -0.86 -10.48 -4.68
N GLN A 242 0.00 -10.68 -3.66
CA GLN A 242 1.39 -10.20 -3.74
C GLN A 242 2.18 -10.88 -4.85
N LEU A 243 1.92 -12.16 -5.10
CA LEU A 243 2.49 -12.92 -6.20
C LEU A 243 1.99 -12.44 -7.57
N GLY A 244 0.74 -11.99 -7.68
CA GLY A 244 0.24 -11.37 -8.90
C GLY A 244 0.99 -10.08 -9.26
N LYS A 245 1.43 -9.34 -8.24
CA LYS A 245 2.14 -8.05 -8.39
C LYS A 245 3.66 -8.19 -8.47
N VAL A 246 4.23 -9.36 -8.14
CA VAL A 246 5.70 -9.53 -8.03
C VAL A 246 6.43 -9.29 -9.35
N ILE A 247 5.77 -9.51 -10.49
CA ILE A 247 6.37 -9.26 -11.81
C ILE A 247 6.51 -7.76 -12.09
N GLY A 248 5.55 -6.94 -11.64
CA GLY A 248 5.58 -5.49 -11.87
C GLY A 248 6.31 -4.72 -10.76
N ALA A 249 6.22 -5.18 -9.51
CA ALA A 249 6.77 -4.49 -8.34
C ALA A 249 7.49 -5.46 -7.38
N PRO A 250 8.57 -6.14 -7.84
CA PRO A 250 9.16 -7.29 -7.15
C PRO A 250 9.63 -6.97 -5.72
N TYR A 251 10.31 -5.84 -5.51
CA TYR A 251 10.81 -5.46 -4.17
C TYR A 251 9.69 -5.14 -3.17
N LYS A 252 8.58 -4.52 -3.62
CA LYS A 252 7.39 -4.26 -2.78
C LYS A 252 6.72 -5.58 -2.39
N SER A 253 6.52 -6.46 -3.38
CA SER A 253 5.89 -7.76 -3.18
C SER A 253 6.70 -8.67 -2.25
N VAL A 254 8.03 -8.72 -2.37
CA VAL A 254 8.87 -9.53 -1.46
C VAL A 254 8.73 -9.08 -0.02
N LEU A 255 8.79 -7.77 0.25
CA LEU A 255 8.60 -7.23 1.60
C LEU A 255 7.24 -7.62 2.17
N LYS A 256 6.17 -7.50 1.37
CA LYS A 256 4.82 -7.88 1.79
C LYS A 256 4.65 -9.39 1.98
N LEU A 257 5.29 -10.23 1.15
CA LEU A 257 5.27 -11.69 1.31
C LEU A 257 6.00 -12.13 2.58
N LEU A 258 7.17 -11.53 2.88
CA LEU A 258 7.91 -11.80 4.11
C LEU A 258 7.12 -11.34 5.35
N LEU A 259 6.37 -10.23 5.27
CA LEU A 259 5.46 -9.83 6.34
C LEU A 259 4.36 -10.87 6.56
N LEU A 260 3.77 -11.41 5.48
CA LEU A 260 2.77 -12.48 5.59
C LEU A 260 3.36 -13.75 6.21
N GLU A 261 4.60 -14.11 5.87
CA GLU A 261 5.31 -15.21 6.53
C GLU A 261 5.46 -14.96 8.04
N ALA A 262 5.90 -13.76 8.43
CA ALA A 262 6.06 -13.39 9.83
C ALA A 262 4.74 -13.52 10.61
N TYR A 263 3.65 -13.03 10.03
CA TYR A 263 2.31 -13.19 10.62
C TYR A 263 1.87 -14.66 10.67
N ALA A 264 2.12 -15.44 9.61
CA ALA A 264 1.74 -16.85 9.58
C ALA A 264 2.52 -17.68 10.61
N GLY A 265 3.79 -17.34 10.87
CA GLY A 265 4.64 -17.98 11.87
C GLY A 265 4.17 -17.78 13.32
N GLU A 266 3.36 -16.76 13.59
CA GLU A 266 2.81 -16.43 14.92
C GLU A 266 1.31 -16.74 15.05
N TYR A 267 0.72 -17.35 14.03
CA TYR A 267 -0.68 -17.77 14.07
C TYR A 267 -0.95 -18.69 15.28
N PRO A 268 -2.08 -18.53 16.01
CA PRO A 268 -3.27 -17.72 15.68
C PRO A 268 -3.22 -16.26 16.14
N ARG A 269 -2.15 -15.80 16.78
CA ARG A 269 -2.07 -14.45 17.34
C ARG A 269 -0.88 -13.69 16.77
N PRO A 270 -0.92 -13.33 15.47
CA PRO A 270 0.15 -12.57 14.84
C PRO A 270 0.30 -11.21 15.52
N ASP A 271 1.54 -10.76 15.67
CA ASP A 271 1.83 -9.39 16.06
C ASP A 271 1.63 -8.43 14.88
N LEU A 272 0.37 -8.04 14.65
CA LEU A 272 -0.06 -7.17 13.57
C LEU A 272 0.54 -5.77 13.69
N LEU A 273 1.03 -5.24 12.58
CA LEU A 273 1.67 -3.92 12.51
C LEU A 273 0.74 -2.78 12.94
N ALA A 274 -0.56 -2.86 12.64
CA ALA A 274 -1.52 -1.88 13.12
C ALA A 274 -1.60 -1.87 14.65
N MET A 275 -1.60 -3.04 15.30
CA MET A 275 -1.60 -3.11 16.77
C MET A 275 -0.32 -2.53 17.36
N ARG A 276 0.85 -2.80 16.76
CA ARG A 276 2.12 -2.14 17.15
C ARG A 276 2.04 -0.62 16.98
N TYR A 277 1.57 -0.17 15.82
CA TYR A 277 1.42 1.25 15.49
C TYR A 277 0.50 1.95 16.51
N LYS A 278 -0.65 1.33 16.84
CA LYS A 278 -1.59 1.79 17.86
C LYS A 278 -0.95 1.84 19.24
N ALA A 279 -0.27 0.77 19.64
CA ALA A 279 0.41 0.69 20.94
C ALA A 279 1.44 1.81 21.12
N CYS A 280 2.23 2.11 20.09
CA CYS A 280 3.19 3.22 20.13
C CYS A 280 2.48 4.57 20.33
N ILE A 281 1.40 4.85 19.59
CA ILE A 281 0.65 6.12 19.75
C ILE A 281 0.01 6.20 21.13
N TYR A 282 -0.53 5.10 21.66
CA TYR A 282 -1.06 5.05 23.02
C TYR A 282 0.05 5.27 24.07
N GLY A 283 1.24 4.72 23.84
CA GLY A 283 2.45 4.90 24.64
C GLY A 283 3.09 6.30 24.54
N GLY A 284 2.57 7.20 23.71
CA GLY A 284 3.01 8.59 23.64
C GLY A 284 3.86 8.95 22.42
N ALA A 285 4.14 8.00 21.53
CA ALA A 285 4.86 8.28 20.30
C ALA A 285 4.08 9.25 19.40
N ALA A 286 4.77 10.25 18.88
CA ALA A 286 4.22 11.26 17.97
C ALA A 286 5.15 11.55 16.78
N ASP A 287 6.21 10.76 16.61
CA ASP A 287 7.19 10.90 15.55
C ASP A 287 6.75 10.11 14.30
N ALA A 288 6.57 10.83 13.19
CA ALA A 288 6.16 10.25 11.91
C ALA A 288 7.29 9.50 11.19
N GLU A 289 8.56 9.68 11.56
CA GLU A 289 9.68 8.85 11.06
C GLU A 289 9.72 7.51 11.78
N ALA A 290 9.68 7.51 13.12
CA ALA A 290 9.65 6.28 13.92
C ALA A 290 8.41 5.40 13.63
N LEU A 291 7.30 6.04 13.22
CA LEU A 291 6.05 5.37 12.86
C LEU A 291 5.82 5.30 11.35
N ASP A 292 6.88 5.36 10.54
CA ASP A 292 6.76 5.17 9.10
C ASP A 292 6.22 3.75 8.77
N PRO A 293 5.15 3.60 7.95
CA PRO A 293 4.55 2.28 7.70
C PRO A 293 5.47 1.26 7.02
N TYR A 294 6.44 1.70 6.21
CA TYR A 294 7.40 0.81 5.55
C TYR A 294 8.57 0.48 6.46
N TRP A 295 8.95 1.41 7.34
CA TRP A 295 9.92 1.14 8.40
C TRP A 295 9.40 0.05 9.36
N LEU A 296 8.18 0.22 9.87
CA LEU A 296 7.57 -0.77 10.77
C LEU A 296 7.43 -2.14 10.10
N LEU A 297 7.06 -2.16 8.81
CA LEU A 297 7.02 -3.38 8.01
C LEU A 297 8.39 -4.05 7.95
N TYR A 298 9.42 -3.31 7.57
CA TYR A 298 10.78 -3.85 7.51
C TYR A 298 11.24 -4.38 8.87
N ARG A 299 10.99 -3.66 9.96
CA ARG A 299 11.39 -4.09 11.31
C ARG A 299 10.74 -5.41 11.71
N ARG A 300 9.46 -5.58 11.39
CA ARG A 300 8.77 -6.84 11.63
C ARG A 300 9.36 -7.99 10.82
N VAL A 301 9.70 -7.74 9.56
CA VAL A 301 10.38 -8.71 8.68
C VAL A 301 11.77 -9.04 9.19
N GLU A 302 12.53 -8.05 9.66
CA GLU A 302 13.86 -8.22 10.24
C GLU A 302 13.81 -9.14 11.47
N GLU A 303 12.94 -8.84 12.43
CA GLU A 303 12.75 -9.66 13.64
C GLU A 303 12.40 -11.12 13.30
N TYR A 304 11.52 -11.34 12.32
CA TYR A 304 11.16 -12.68 11.86
C TYR A 304 12.35 -13.41 11.25
N LEU A 305 13.07 -12.78 10.31
CA LEU A 305 14.19 -13.42 9.61
C LEU A 305 15.41 -13.65 10.51
N GLU A 306 15.66 -12.77 11.48
CA GLU A 306 16.64 -13.00 12.54
C GLU A 306 16.27 -14.21 13.40
N GLY A 307 14.99 -14.31 13.79
CA GLY A 307 14.47 -15.48 14.51
C GLY A 307 14.57 -16.80 13.73
N GLN A 308 14.50 -16.74 12.39
CA GLN A 308 14.73 -17.90 11.51
C GLN A 308 16.20 -18.12 11.14
N ALA A 309 17.12 -17.28 11.61
CA ALA A 309 18.53 -17.26 11.20
C ALA A 309 18.74 -17.19 9.67
N ASP A 310 17.83 -16.52 8.95
CA ASP A 310 17.84 -16.43 7.48
C ASP A 310 18.54 -15.16 6.99
N ALA A 311 19.86 -15.14 7.15
CA ALA A 311 20.70 -14.03 6.75
C ALA A 311 20.58 -13.66 5.24
N PRO A 312 20.48 -14.61 4.29
CA PRO A 312 20.31 -14.29 2.87
C PRO A 312 19.01 -13.52 2.59
N ARG A 313 17.86 -13.97 3.10
CA ARG A 313 16.59 -13.24 2.89
C ARG A 313 16.55 -11.93 3.66
N LEU A 314 17.23 -11.84 4.81
CA LEU A 314 17.35 -10.57 5.55
C LEU A 314 18.15 -9.53 4.74
N ALA A 315 19.27 -9.95 4.13
CA ALA A 315 20.05 -9.09 3.26
C ALA A 315 19.23 -8.61 2.05
N LEU A 316 18.42 -9.49 1.46
CA LEU A 316 17.48 -9.13 0.40
C LEU A 316 16.42 -8.14 0.90
N ALA A 317 15.80 -8.36 2.05
CA ALA A 317 14.77 -7.48 2.62
C ALA A 317 15.31 -6.05 2.84
N ARG A 318 16.55 -5.91 3.32
CA ARG A 318 17.25 -4.62 3.43
C ARG A 318 17.38 -3.92 2.08
N ARG A 319 17.79 -4.65 1.05
CA ARG A 319 17.88 -4.13 -0.33
C ARG A 319 16.50 -3.80 -0.90
N CYS A 320 15.47 -4.59 -0.63
CA CYS A 320 14.10 -4.27 -1.03
C CYS A 320 13.64 -2.93 -0.46
N LEU A 321 13.82 -2.69 0.84
CA LEU A 321 13.49 -1.41 1.45
C LEU A 321 14.33 -0.27 0.84
N TYR A 322 15.65 -0.49 0.71
CA TYR A 322 16.55 0.49 0.13
C TYR A 322 16.14 0.89 -1.28
N PHE A 323 15.87 -0.05 -2.16
CA PHE A 323 15.46 0.24 -3.53
C PHE A 323 14.11 0.92 -3.61
N LYS A 324 13.15 0.56 -2.74
CA LYS A 324 11.86 1.26 -2.67
C LYS A 324 12.04 2.70 -2.20
N ALA A 325 12.88 2.96 -1.21
CA ALA A 325 13.16 4.31 -0.73
C ALA A 325 13.97 5.14 -1.76
N GLN A 326 14.92 4.50 -2.45
CA GLN A 326 15.75 5.15 -3.46
C GLN A 326 14.95 5.54 -4.70
N GLU A 327 14.13 4.63 -5.23
CA GLU A 327 13.19 4.90 -6.32
C GLU A 327 12.29 6.09 -5.95
N ALA A 328 11.73 6.04 -4.74
CA ALA A 328 10.94 7.13 -4.20
C ALA A 328 11.72 8.45 -4.10
N GLN A 329 13.04 8.44 -3.87
CA GLN A 329 13.87 9.64 -3.75
C GLN A 329 14.25 10.27 -5.10
N ARG A 330 14.49 9.45 -6.15
CA ARG A 330 14.93 9.90 -7.49
C ARG A 330 13.93 10.86 -8.15
N HIS A 331 12.64 10.72 -7.84
CA HIS A 331 11.56 11.45 -8.49
C HIS A 331 10.97 12.59 -7.65
N LEU A 332 11.55 12.89 -6.48
CA LEU A 332 11.02 13.93 -5.60
C LEU A 332 11.32 15.34 -6.12
N PRO A 333 10.29 16.20 -6.27
CA PRO A 333 10.52 17.61 -6.60
C PRO A 333 11.13 18.38 -5.42
N SER A 334 10.72 18.09 -4.18
CA SER A 334 11.19 18.81 -2.98
C SER A 334 12.62 18.42 -2.56
N HIS A 335 13.47 19.41 -2.33
CA HIS A 335 14.80 19.21 -1.73
C HIS A 335 14.71 18.74 -0.27
N LEU A 336 13.77 19.30 0.51
CA LEU A 336 13.56 18.91 1.90
C LEU A 336 13.12 17.44 2.00
N ALA A 337 12.21 17.01 1.12
CA ALA A 337 11.78 15.62 1.02
C ALA A 337 12.96 14.69 0.72
N ARG A 338 13.82 15.05 -0.24
CA ARG A 338 15.03 14.28 -0.55
C ARG A 338 16.00 14.22 0.63
N ALA A 339 16.15 15.32 1.36
CA ALA A 339 17.11 15.42 2.46
C ALA A 339 16.72 14.51 3.64
N TRP A 340 15.46 14.52 4.09
CA TRP A 340 15.06 13.66 5.22
C TRP A 340 15.12 12.18 4.86
N ARG A 341 14.65 11.79 3.66
CA ARG A 341 14.75 10.38 3.20
C ARG A 341 16.19 9.93 3.09
N GLY A 342 17.06 10.78 2.55
CA GLY A 342 18.50 10.52 2.46
C GLY A 342 19.14 10.33 3.83
N ARG A 343 18.81 11.18 4.81
CA ARG A 343 19.30 11.03 6.20
C ARG A 343 18.80 9.74 6.84
N PHE A 344 17.52 9.42 6.68
CA PHE A 344 16.91 8.21 7.22
C PHE A 344 17.58 6.96 6.65
N MET A 345 17.70 6.87 5.33
CA MET A 345 18.35 5.74 4.66
C MET A 345 19.85 5.64 4.99
N ALA A 346 20.56 6.76 5.11
CA ALA A 346 21.96 6.75 5.54
C ALA A 346 22.12 6.24 6.99
N GLY A 347 21.16 6.53 7.86
CA GLY A 347 21.09 5.96 9.22
C GLY A 347 20.96 4.44 9.17
N LEU A 348 20.01 3.94 8.38
CA LEU A 348 19.80 2.49 8.21
C LEU A 348 21.00 1.79 7.57
N SER A 349 21.61 2.37 6.55
CA SER A 349 22.80 1.79 5.91
C SER A 349 23.94 1.61 6.91
N ARG A 350 24.17 2.59 7.80
CA ARG A 350 25.15 2.45 8.89
C ARG A 350 24.76 1.34 9.88
N GLN A 351 23.48 1.26 10.26
CA GLN A 351 23.00 0.21 11.16
C GLN A 351 23.18 -1.19 10.56
N TRP A 352 23.01 -1.34 9.25
CA TRP A 352 23.22 -2.60 8.53
C TRP A 352 24.70 -2.93 8.27
N GLY A 353 25.62 -2.06 8.68
CA GLY A 353 27.06 -2.22 8.44
C GLY A 353 27.47 -1.99 6.98
N TRP A 354 26.64 -1.34 6.16
CA TRP A 354 26.99 -1.01 4.78
C TRP A 354 27.97 0.15 4.74
N SER A 355 29.06 -0.04 4.02
CA SER A 355 30.03 1.01 3.74
C SER A 355 29.47 2.04 2.74
N GLY A 356 30.15 3.18 2.62
CA GLY A 356 29.85 4.15 1.56
C GLY A 356 29.92 3.52 0.16
N GLU A 357 30.86 2.60 -0.05
CA GLU A 357 31.01 1.87 -1.31
C GLU A 357 29.83 0.92 -1.58
N ASP A 358 29.34 0.20 -0.56
CA ASP A 358 28.16 -0.67 -0.69
C ASP A 358 26.92 0.15 -1.10
N THR A 359 26.69 1.27 -0.43
CA THR A 359 25.54 2.14 -0.75
C THR A 359 25.66 2.78 -2.13
N ALA A 360 26.87 3.19 -2.55
CA ALA A 360 27.12 3.72 -3.88
C ALA A 360 26.85 2.66 -4.97
N ARG A 361 27.35 1.43 -4.78
CA ARG A 361 27.09 0.32 -5.69
C ARG A 361 25.60 0.00 -5.79
N LEU A 362 24.87 0.00 -4.68
CA LEU A 362 23.41 -0.18 -4.69
C LEU A 362 22.70 1.02 -5.36
N ALA A 363 23.22 2.23 -5.18
CA ALA A 363 22.63 3.43 -5.74
C ALA A 363 22.70 3.48 -7.27
N GLU A 364 23.71 2.85 -7.87
CA GLU A 364 23.92 2.77 -9.32
C GLU A 364 23.26 1.53 -9.96
N ARG A 365 22.08 1.13 -9.48
CA ARG A 365 21.35 -0.06 -9.96
C ARG A 365 21.05 -0.04 -11.47
N ASP A 366 20.83 1.14 -12.03
CA ASP A 366 20.65 1.41 -13.47
C ASP A 366 21.96 1.27 -14.28
N ARG A 367 23.09 1.05 -13.63
CA ARG A 367 24.40 0.80 -14.26
C ARG A 367 24.94 -0.60 -13.98
N TRP A 368 24.15 -1.45 -13.31
CA TRP A 368 24.58 -2.81 -13.03
C TRP A 368 24.77 -3.60 -14.31
N GLY A 369 25.91 -4.29 -14.41
CA GLY A 369 26.13 -5.26 -15.48
C GLY A 369 25.24 -6.49 -15.34
N PHE A 370 25.14 -7.24 -16.43
CA PHE A 370 24.30 -8.44 -16.57
C PHE A 370 24.44 -9.44 -15.40
N ASP A 371 25.67 -9.72 -14.95
CA ASP A 371 25.92 -10.72 -13.90
C ASP A 371 25.34 -10.30 -12.55
N ARG A 372 25.47 -9.01 -12.20
CA ARG A 372 24.94 -8.46 -10.94
C ARG A 372 23.41 -8.45 -10.96
N VAL A 373 22.84 -8.01 -12.08
CA VAL A 373 21.39 -8.05 -12.33
C VAL A 373 20.85 -9.48 -12.21
N SER A 374 21.53 -10.45 -12.84
CA SER A 374 21.17 -11.86 -12.79
C SER A 374 21.25 -12.45 -11.38
N ALA A 375 22.27 -12.07 -10.60
CA ALA A 375 22.43 -12.51 -9.22
C ALA A 375 21.30 -11.98 -8.33
N GLU A 376 21.02 -10.67 -8.39
CA GLU A 376 19.94 -10.04 -7.61
C GLU A 376 18.58 -10.66 -7.95
N TRP A 377 18.29 -10.87 -9.23
CA TRP A 377 17.05 -11.52 -9.65
C TRP A 377 16.92 -12.94 -9.12
N ARG A 378 18.01 -13.71 -9.12
CA ARG A 378 17.99 -15.08 -8.62
C ARG A 378 17.69 -15.11 -7.12
N GLU A 379 18.31 -14.23 -6.34
CA GLU A 379 18.02 -14.09 -4.90
C GLU A 379 16.55 -13.72 -4.67
N LEU A 380 16.03 -12.77 -5.45
CA LEU A 380 14.64 -12.33 -5.37
C LEU A 380 13.67 -13.48 -5.65
N VAL A 381 13.86 -14.19 -6.77
CA VAL A 381 13.01 -15.32 -7.17
C VAL A 381 13.08 -16.45 -6.15
N ASN A 382 14.27 -16.73 -5.60
CA ASN A 382 14.43 -17.74 -4.55
C ASN A 382 13.68 -17.36 -3.27
N SER A 383 13.71 -16.08 -2.88
CA SER A 383 12.92 -15.60 -1.74
C SER A 383 11.43 -15.77 -2.00
N VAL A 384 10.93 -15.36 -3.18
CA VAL A 384 9.51 -15.50 -3.55
C VAL A 384 9.07 -16.97 -3.53
N ARG A 385 9.87 -17.88 -4.10
CA ARG A 385 9.58 -19.33 -4.07
C ARG A 385 9.53 -19.88 -2.64
N THR A 386 10.44 -19.40 -1.78
CA THR A 386 10.46 -19.80 -0.36
C THR A 386 9.20 -19.32 0.34
N SER A 387 8.80 -18.05 0.15
CA SER A 387 7.56 -17.51 0.70
C SER A 387 6.33 -18.26 0.20
N CYS A 388 6.27 -18.59 -1.10
CA CYS A 388 5.19 -19.42 -1.65
C CYS A 388 5.08 -20.76 -0.93
N ARG A 389 6.20 -21.45 -0.73
CA ARG A 389 6.22 -22.76 -0.06
C ARG A 389 5.73 -22.64 1.39
N VAL A 390 6.29 -21.70 2.15
CA VAL A 390 5.91 -21.48 3.56
C VAL A 390 4.41 -21.17 3.68
N LEU A 391 3.89 -20.25 2.87
CA LEU A 391 2.49 -19.83 2.91
C LEU A 391 1.55 -20.92 2.38
N ALA A 392 1.96 -21.72 1.40
CA ALA A 392 1.20 -22.87 0.92
C ALA A 392 1.13 -23.99 1.96
N GLU A 393 2.25 -24.29 2.65
CA GLU A 393 2.28 -25.24 3.76
C GLU A 393 1.39 -24.80 4.91
N PHE A 394 1.42 -23.51 5.26
CA PHE A 394 0.55 -22.91 6.27
C PHE A 394 -0.95 -23.01 5.90
N ALA A 395 -1.28 -22.85 4.63
CA ALA A 395 -2.65 -22.95 4.12
C ALA A 395 -3.14 -24.39 3.90
N ARG A 396 -2.25 -25.41 3.92
CA ARG A 396 -2.59 -26.82 3.64
C ARG A 396 -3.76 -27.39 4.47
N PRO A 397 -3.90 -27.08 5.78
CA PRO A 397 -5.02 -27.60 6.59
C PRO A 397 -6.41 -27.14 6.13
N LEU A 398 -6.51 -26.14 5.25
CA LEU A 398 -7.79 -25.63 4.74
C LEU A 398 -8.55 -26.62 3.84
N GLY A 399 -7.90 -27.68 3.35
CA GLY A 399 -8.57 -28.80 2.68
C GLY A 399 -9.46 -28.41 1.49
N GLY A 400 -9.14 -27.32 0.78
CA GLY A 400 -9.94 -26.80 -0.34
C GLY A 400 -11.02 -25.77 0.03
N ARG A 401 -11.19 -25.41 1.31
CA ARG A 401 -12.09 -24.33 1.78
C ARG A 401 -11.50 -22.92 1.60
N SER A 402 -10.54 -22.77 0.70
CA SER A 402 -9.97 -21.45 0.40
C SER A 402 -11.00 -20.59 -0.33
N SER A 403 -11.10 -19.31 0.03
CA SER A 403 -11.86 -18.30 -0.73
C SER A 403 -11.27 -18.04 -2.12
N VAL A 404 -10.09 -18.60 -2.40
CA VAL A 404 -9.40 -18.54 -3.68
C VAL A 404 -9.83 -19.69 -4.57
N THR A 405 -10.20 -19.38 -5.79
CA THR A 405 -10.60 -20.36 -6.80
C THR A 405 -9.39 -21.13 -7.36
N ALA A 406 -9.61 -22.39 -7.76
CA ALA A 406 -8.58 -23.20 -8.42
C ALA A 406 -8.07 -22.57 -9.74
N GLU A 407 -8.93 -21.81 -10.41
CA GLU A 407 -8.59 -21.04 -11.62
C GLU A 407 -7.60 -19.92 -11.32
N GLU A 408 -7.79 -19.15 -10.24
CA GLU A 408 -6.86 -18.10 -9.82
C GLU A 408 -5.47 -18.67 -9.48
N ILE A 409 -5.44 -19.78 -8.73
CA ILE A 409 -4.19 -20.48 -8.41
C ILE A 409 -3.50 -20.96 -9.69
N THR A 410 -4.25 -21.56 -10.61
CA THR A 410 -3.72 -22.07 -11.88
C THR A 410 -3.21 -20.95 -12.79
N ALA A 411 -3.98 -19.86 -12.93
CA ALA A 411 -3.61 -18.70 -13.73
C ALA A 411 -2.36 -18.02 -13.18
N LEU A 412 -2.28 -17.83 -11.86
CA LEU A 412 -1.08 -17.30 -11.22
C LEU A 412 0.11 -18.25 -11.38
N GLY A 413 -0.09 -19.54 -11.15
CA GLY A 413 0.94 -20.56 -11.37
C GLY A 413 1.52 -20.46 -12.78
N ARG A 414 0.68 -20.39 -13.81
CA ARG A 414 1.09 -20.18 -15.20
C ARG A 414 1.86 -18.88 -15.41
N ARG A 415 1.45 -17.77 -14.79
CA ARG A 415 2.16 -16.47 -14.88
C ARG A 415 3.54 -16.52 -14.23
N LEU A 416 3.64 -17.06 -13.02
CA LEU A 416 4.91 -17.22 -12.29
C LEU A 416 5.84 -18.15 -13.05
N HIS A 417 5.29 -19.23 -13.61
CA HIS A 417 6.03 -20.17 -14.44
C HIS A 417 6.56 -19.50 -15.72
N ALA A 418 5.70 -18.76 -16.42
CA ALA A 418 6.10 -17.96 -17.58
C ALA A 418 7.16 -16.90 -17.22
N ALA A 419 7.13 -16.30 -16.04
CA ALA A 419 8.10 -15.28 -15.64
C ALA A 419 9.43 -15.86 -15.12
N PHE A 420 9.41 -16.95 -14.34
CA PHE A 420 10.53 -17.36 -13.50
C PHE A 420 11.11 -18.75 -13.82
N GLU A 421 10.38 -19.62 -14.50
CA GLU A 421 10.88 -20.95 -14.79
C GLU A 421 11.88 -20.91 -15.96
N ARG A 422 13.01 -21.60 -15.79
CA ARG A 422 13.97 -21.83 -16.87
C ARG A 422 13.53 -23.06 -17.65
N ARG A 423 13.37 -22.92 -18.96
CA ARG A 423 13.04 -24.01 -19.87
C ARG A 423 13.94 -24.01 -21.10
N PRO A 424 14.08 -25.16 -21.76
CA PRO A 424 14.67 -25.20 -23.07
C PRO A 424 13.96 -24.24 -24.03
N GLY A 425 14.75 -23.51 -24.83
CA GLY A 425 14.27 -22.50 -25.76
C GLY A 425 13.70 -21.21 -25.13
N LYS A 426 13.75 -21.05 -23.80
CA LYS A 426 13.18 -19.87 -23.11
C LYS A 426 14.26 -18.98 -22.50
N PHE A 427 14.28 -17.72 -22.94
CA PHE A 427 15.09 -16.68 -22.33
C PHE A 427 14.42 -16.18 -21.04
N THR A 428 15.20 -16.07 -19.96
CA THR A 428 14.72 -15.49 -18.71
C THR A 428 14.72 -13.97 -18.83
N LEU A 429 13.56 -13.34 -18.70
CA LEU A 429 13.47 -11.89 -18.58
C LEU A 429 13.99 -11.48 -17.20
N LEU A 430 15.00 -10.61 -17.16
CA LEU A 430 15.58 -10.10 -15.93
C LEU A 430 14.93 -8.77 -15.57
N GLY A 431 14.39 -8.68 -14.35
CA GLY A 431 13.80 -7.44 -13.83
C GLY A 431 12.61 -6.86 -14.62
N PRO A 432 11.62 -7.66 -15.07
CA PRO A 432 10.36 -7.09 -15.56
C PRO A 432 9.82 -6.05 -14.55
N GLY A 433 9.29 -4.95 -15.07
CA GLY A 433 8.74 -3.86 -14.25
C GLY A 433 9.78 -3.04 -13.47
N THR A 434 11.07 -3.36 -13.58
CA THR A 434 12.14 -2.60 -12.92
C THR A 434 13.13 -2.04 -13.94
N GLN A 435 13.52 -0.78 -13.76
CA GLN A 435 14.63 -0.21 -14.53
C GLN A 435 15.95 -0.71 -13.95
N TRP A 436 16.54 -1.70 -14.62
CA TRP A 436 17.79 -2.34 -14.26
C TRP A 436 18.82 -2.21 -15.37
N GLY A 437 20.07 -1.99 -14.94
CA GLY A 437 21.26 -2.24 -15.73
C GLY A 437 21.54 -1.26 -16.88
N SER A 438 22.79 -1.28 -17.29
CA SER A 438 23.28 -0.55 -18.47
C SER A 438 23.01 -1.33 -19.75
N VAL A 439 23.01 -0.62 -20.88
CA VAL A 439 23.14 -1.27 -22.19
C VAL A 439 24.47 -2.02 -22.21
N GLU A 440 24.44 -3.32 -22.52
CA GLU A 440 25.65 -4.15 -22.67
C GLU A 440 26.08 -4.14 -24.13
N ASP A 441 27.36 -3.83 -24.38
CA ASP A 441 27.91 -3.74 -25.75
C ASP A 441 27.89 -5.09 -26.47
N ALA A 442 28.04 -6.19 -25.72
CA ALA A 442 27.92 -7.55 -26.24
C ALA A 442 27.42 -8.52 -25.16
N LEU A 443 26.44 -9.35 -25.54
CA LEU A 443 25.95 -10.48 -24.76
C LEU A 443 26.22 -11.78 -25.51
N CYS A 444 26.79 -12.76 -24.82
CA CYS A 444 26.97 -14.10 -25.34
C CYS A 444 25.80 -14.98 -24.93
N LEU A 445 25.25 -15.70 -25.91
CA LEU A 445 24.22 -16.69 -25.69
C LEU A 445 24.85 -18.08 -25.61
N HIS A 446 24.77 -18.69 -24.45
CA HIS A 446 25.26 -20.03 -24.18
C HIS A 446 24.10 -21.03 -24.25
N ARG A 447 24.35 -22.18 -24.88
CA ARG A 447 23.48 -23.35 -24.78
C ARG A 447 24.14 -24.35 -23.84
N TYR A 448 23.54 -24.63 -22.69
CA TYR A 448 24.05 -25.63 -21.76
C TYR A 448 23.56 -27.02 -22.18
N PRO A 449 24.47 -27.97 -22.46
CA PRO A 449 24.12 -29.36 -22.73
C PRO A 449 23.83 -30.07 -21.40
N ASP A 450 22.63 -29.85 -20.86
CA ASP A 450 22.08 -30.55 -19.69
C ASP A 450 20.74 -31.20 -20.14
N PRO A 451 20.13 -32.17 -19.41
CA PRO A 451 18.94 -32.89 -19.89
C PRO A 451 17.71 -32.01 -20.13
N THR A 452 17.77 -30.72 -19.78
CA THR A 452 16.75 -29.71 -20.01
C THR A 452 17.15 -28.64 -21.04
N GLU A 453 18.21 -28.82 -21.84
CA GLU A 453 18.68 -27.91 -22.92
C GLU A 453 18.48 -26.41 -22.60
N SER A 454 19.09 -25.92 -21.50
CA SER A 454 18.82 -24.55 -21.05
C SER A 454 19.70 -23.52 -21.78
N TRP A 455 19.12 -22.35 -22.07
CA TRP A 455 19.85 -21.21 -22.62
C TRP A 455 20.25 -20.25 -21.49
N GLY A 456 21.49 -19.75 -21.55
CA GLY A 456 22.00 -18.72 -20.64
C GLY A 456 22.56 -17.53 -21.39
N LEU A 457 22.49 -16.36 -20.76
CA LEU A 457 23.18 -15.17 -21.23
C LEU A 457 24.40 -14.93 -20.32
N SER A 458 25.47 -14.38 -20.88
CA SER A 458 26.59 -13.81 -20.14
C SER A 458 27.08 -12.53 -20.82
N ARG A 459 27.87 -11.72 -20.11
CA ARG A 459 28.59 -10.60 -20.73
C ARG A 459 29.64 -11.12 -21.72
N GLY A 460 29.78 -10.45 -22.86
CA GLY A 460 30.75 -10.81 -23.90
C GLY A 460 31.92 -9.84 -24.00
N ALA A 461 33.13 -10.32 -23.71
CA ALA A 461 34.30 -10.06 -24.54
C ALA A 461 34.83 -11.46 -24.91
N GLY A 462 35.08 -11.70 -26.19
CA GLY A 462 35.32 -12.99 -26.85
C GLY A 462 35.78 -14.19 -25.99
N LEU A 463 35.14 -15.33 -26.21
CA LEU A 463 35.90 -16.58 -26.23
C LEU A 463 36.85 -16.48 -27.44
N MET A 464 38.13 -16.15 -27.19
CA MET A 464 39.22 -16.66 -28.03
C MET A 464 39.59 -18.03 -27.53
#